data_AF-A0A9E4AC79-F1
#
_entry.id   AF-A0A9E4AC79-F1
#
_cell.length_a   1.000
_cell.length_b   1.000
_cell.length_c   1.000
_cell.angle_alpha   90.00
_cell.angle_beta   90.00
_cell.angle_gamma   90.00
#
_symmetry.space_group_name_H-M   'P 1'
#
loop_
_entity.id
_entity.type
_entity.pdbx_description
1 polymer ?
#
loop_
_entity_poly.entity_id
_entity_poly.type
_entity_poly.pdbx_seq_one_letter_code
_entity_poly.pdbx_strand_id
1 'polypeptide(L)'
;LSLVRGILGEDCVLADCSATSIGPHTDEGGAWHVDVPLGQLPEPLPDFPLTIQNAWMLDAFTTTNGATQIVPNSHRTRRKPVWGGQREDGKILTGSAGSVAIWLSNTWHRSGPNATDNPRRAILCYYSRSWIKPFTDYTSLAPEIAQTFSPELRYLLGYSANPPIRG
;
A
#
# COMPACT_ATOMS: atom_id res chain seq x y z
N LEU A 1 2.28 -8.14 -10.89
CA LEU A 1 1.82 -6.98 -11.71
C LEU A 1 0.45 -7.23 -12.34
N SER A 2 0.18 -8.38 -12.96
CA SER A 2 -1.12 -8.66 -13.62
C SER A 2 -2.35 -8.42 -12.74
N LEU A 3 -2.30 -8.77 -11.45
CA LEU A 3 -3.39 -8.48 -10.50
C LEU A 3 -3.62 -6.97 -10.34
N VAL A 4 -2.55 -6.18 -10.19
CA VAL A 4 -2.62 -4.72 -10.03
C VAL A 4 -3.24 -4.09 -11.28
N ARG A 5 -2.78 -4.50 -12.47
CA ARG A 5 -3.31 -4.01 -13.75
C ARG A 5 -4.77 -4.38 -13.96
N GLY A 6 -5.18 -5.59 -13.57
CA GLY A 6 -6.58 -6.01 -13.62
C GLY A 6 -7.52 -5.16 -12.75
N ILE A 7 -7.00 -4.48 -11.72
CA ILE A 7 -7.78 -3.64 -10.81
C ILE A 7 -7.69 -2.15 -11.18
N LEU A 8 -6.47 -1.65 -11.43
CA LEU A 8 -6.20 -0.22 -11.64
C LEU A 8 -6.16 0.18 -13.12
N GLY A 9 -6.08 -0.77 -14.05
CA GLY A 9 -5.82 -0.54 -15.46
C GLY A 9 -4.37 -0.87 -15.84
N GLU A 10 -4.16 -1.16 -17.13
CA GLU A 10 -2.84 -1.42 -17.71
C GLU A 10 -1.88 -0.24 -17.54
N ASP A 11 -2.43 0.97 -17.39
CA ASP A 11 -1.73 2.23 -17.22
C ASP A 11 -1.35 2.54 -15.77
N CYS A 12 -1.51 1.62 -14.82
CA CYS A 12 -1.12 1.87 -13.44
C CYS A 12 0.38 2.18 -13.31
N VAL A 13 0.74 2.99 -12.31
CA VAL A 13 2.13 3.37 -11.99
C VAL A 13 2.47 3.00 -10.55
N LEU A 14 3.76 2.82 -10.27
CA LEU A 14 4.28 2.69 -8.92
C LEU A 14 4.37 4.08 -8.30
N ALA A 15 3.46 4.39 -7.39
CA ALA A 15 3.34 5.72 -6.78
C ALA A 15 4.29 5.91 -5.57
N ASP A 16 4.60 4.84 -4.86
CA ASP A 16 5.63 4.81 -3.82
C ASP A 16 6.19 3.39 -3.60
N CYS A 17 7.40 3.31 -3.07
CA CYS A 17 8.05 2.08 -2.66
C CYS A 17 8.95 2.36 -1.46
N SER A 18 8.56 1.86 -0.29
CA SER A 18 9.22 2.18 0.98
C SER A 18 9.42 0.94 1.84
N ALA A 19 10.48 0.96 2.65
CA ALA A 19 10.70 -0.05 3.67
C ALA A 19 10.01 0.35 4.96
N THR A 20 9.36 -0.61 5.63
CA THR A 20 8.75 -0.41 6.94
C THR A 20 9.27 -1.45 7.93
N SER A 21 9.35 -1.06 9.21
CA SER A 21 9.76 -1.92 10.31
C SER A 21 8.86 -1.62 11.51
N ILE A 22 8.21 -2.65 12.06
CA ILE A 22 7.56 -2.55 13.37
C ILE A 22 8.52 -3.08 14.42
N GLY A 23 8.95 -2.20 15.32
CA GLY A 23 9.95 -2.51 16.35
C GLY A 23 9.45 -3.56 17.36
N PRO A 24 10.37 -4.21 18.09
CA PRO A 24 10.01 -5.12 19.19
C PRO A 24 9.22 -4.38 20.27
N HIS A 25 8.37 -5.11 21.00
CA HIS A 25 7.53 -4.59 22.09
C HIS A 25 6.73 -3.32 21.74
N THR A 26 6.14 -3.28 20.53
CA THR A 26 5.20 -2.21 20.15
C THR A 26 3.81 -2.54 20.70
N ASP A 27 3.37 -1.80 21.71
CA ASP A 27 2.15 -2.08 22.48
C ASP A 27 0.85 -1.86 21.68
N GLU A 28 0.63 -0.62 21.24
CA GLU A 28 -0.51 -0.26 20.43
C GLU A 28 -0.02 -0.14 19.00
N GLY A 29 -0.43 -1.09 18.15
CA GLY A 29 -0.21 -0.99 16.71
C GLY A 29 -0.77 0.33 16.14
N GLY A 30 -0.63 0.55 14.84
CA GLY A 30 -1.07 1.81 14.21
C GLY A 30 -2.57 2.08 14.39
N ALA A 31 -2.98 3.34 14.19
CA ALA A 31 -4.39 3.68 14.11
C ALA A 31 -5.02 3.01 12.87
N TRP A 32 -6.29 2.62 12.98
CA TRP A 32 -7.07 2.21 11.80
C TRP A 32 -7.12 3.38 10.82
N HIS A 33 -6.78 3.12 9.56
CA HIS A 33 -6.80 4.13 8.50
C HIS A 33 -7.07 3.51 7.13
N VAL A 34 -7.27 4.38 6.16
CA VAL A 34 -7.12 4.10 4.72
C VAL A 34 -5.86 4.81 4.25
N ASP A 35 -5.22 4.34 3.18
CA ASP A 35 -3.97 4.97 2.72
C ASP A 35 -4.23 6.43 2.25
N VAL A 36 -3.19 7.24 2.29
CA VAL A 36 -3.17 8.56 1.64
C VAL A 36 -3.06 8.34 0.12
N PRO A 37 -3.78 9.09 -0.74
CA PRO A 37 -4.60 10.27 -0.43
C PRO A 37 -6.07 9.98 -0.08
N LEU A 38 -6.52 8.72 -0.06
CA LEU A 38 -7.93 8.40 0.22
C LEU A 38 -8.40 8.93 1.58
N GLY A 39 -7.52 8.93 2.58
CA GLY A 39 -7.82 9.52 3.91
C GLY A 39 -8.18 11.02 3.85
N GLN A 40 -7.69 11.73 2.84
CA GLN A 40 -7.88 13.17 2.64
C GLN A 40 -9.09 13.50 1.76
N LEU A 41 -9.66 12.52 1.05
CA LEU A 41 -10.84 12.73 0.22
C LEU A 41 -12.09 12.95 1.09
N PRO A 42 -13.07 13.75 0.61
CA PRO A 42 -14.38 13.80 1.22
C PRO A 42 -15.05 12.42 1.15
N GLU A 43 -15.88 12.14 2.14
CA GLU A 43 -16.75 10.97 2.10
C GLU A 43 -18.05 11.29 1.34
N PRO A 44 -18.63 10.32 0.61
CA PRO A 44 -18.16 8.94 0.46
C PRO A 44 -16.92 8.85 -0.44
N LEU A 45 -15.98 7.97 -0.06
CA LEU A 45 -14.82 7.63 -0.90
C LEU A 45 -15.27 7.11 -2.28
N PRO A 46 -14.44 7.18 -3.34
CA PRO A 46 -14.79 6.66 -4.66
C PRO A 46 -15.27 5.21 -4.63
N ASP A 47 -16.23 4.88 -5.49
CA ASP A 47 -16.80 3.54 -5.65
C ASP A 47 -15.97 2.62 -6.54
N PHE A 48 -14.90 3.15 -7.14
CA PHE A 48 -13.89 2.39 -7.88
C PHE A 48 -12.52 2.49 -7.19
N PRO A 49 -11.66 1.45 -7.30
CA PRO A 49 -10.32 1.49 -6.71
C PRO A 49 -9.45 2.55 -7.35
N LEU A 50 -8.87 3.43 -6.52
CA LEU A 50 -7.87 4.42 -6.95
C LEU A 50 -6.45 3.90 -6.83
N THR A 51 -6.19 3.17 -5.77
CA THR A 51 -4.85 2.72 -5.37
C THR A 51 -4.92 1.35 -4.69
N ILE A 52 -3.79 0.64 -4.71
CA ILE A 52 -3.63 -0.68 -4.10
C ILE A 52 -2.28 -0.74 -3.40
N GLN A 53 -2.27 -1.34 -2.21
CA GLN A 53 -1.07 -1.50 -1.40
C GLN A 53 -0.61 -2.96 -1.45
N ASN A 54 0.69 -3.15 -1.68
CA ASN A 54 1.33 -4.46 -1.72
C ASN A 54 2.44 -4.50 -0.69
N ALA A 55 2.28 -5.30 0.37
CA ALA A 55 3.31 -5.50 1.38
C ALA A 55 4.06 -6.81 1.12
N TRP A 56 5.30 -6.69 0.64
CA TRP A 56 6.26 -7.78 0.52
C TRP A 56 6.86 -8.08 1.88
N MET A 57 6.61 -9.29 2.37
CA MET A 57 7.04 -9.75 3.69
C MET A 57 8.53 -10.08 3.66
N LEU A 58 9.38 -9.24 4.27
CA LEU A 58 10.81 -9.56 4.41
C LEU A 58 11.06 -10.53 5.56
N ASP A 59 10.28 -10.40 6.63
CA ASP A 59 10.15 -11.37 7.70
C ASP A 59 8.77 -12.05 7.62
N ALA A 60 8.61 -13.22 8.24
CA ALA A 60 7.29 -13.83 8.36
C ALA A 60 6.32 -12.90 9.09
N PHE A 61 5.08 -12.82 8.64
CA PHE A 61 4.00 -12.10 9.34
C PHE A 61 3.24 -13.10 10.20
N THR A 62 3.21 -12.88 11.51
CA THR A 62 2.53 -13.74 12.49
C THR A 62 1.50 -12.93 13.29
N THR A 63 0.68 -13.62 14.08
CA THR A 63 -0.33 -12.97 14.93
C THR A 63 0.26 -12.11 16.05
N THR A 64 1.56 -12.24 16.33
CA THR A 64 2.21 -11.63 17.51
C THR A 64 3.30 -10.63 17.17
N ASN A 65 3.71 -10.50 15.90
CA ASN A 65 4.88 -9.70 15.51
C ASN A 65 4.54 -8.41 14.76
N GLY A 66 3.36 -7.86 14.98
CA GLY A 66 2.94 -6.61 14.36
C GLY A 66 2.53 -6.73 12.90
N ALA A 67 2.17 -7.93 12.44
CA ALA A 67 1.59 -8.13 11.11
C ALA A 67 0.39 -7.20 10.85
N THR A 68 0.21 -6.81 9.59
CA THR A 68 -0.88 -5.92 9.17
C THR A 68 -2.24 -6.54 9.53
N GLN A 69 -3.13 -5.71 10.06
CA GLN A 69 -4.52 -6.05 10.32
C GLN A 69 -5.40 -5.31 9.31
N ILE A 70 -6.47 -5.96 8.85
CA ILE A 70 -7.49 -5.38 7.97
C ILE A 70 -8.87 -5.60 8.57
N VAL A 71 -9.83 -4.71 8.28
CA VAL A 71 -11.26 -4.99 8.49
C VAL A 71 -11.83 -5.49 7.15
N PRO A 72 -12.19 -6.79 7.02
CA PRO A 72 -12.76 -7.31 5.79
C PRO A 72 -14.00 -6.52 5.36
N ASN A 73 -14.18 -6.34 4.05
CA ASN A 73 -15.31 -5.60 3.44
C ASN A 73 -15.43 -4.11 3.78
N SER A 74 -14.54 -3.54 4.62
CA SER A 74 -14.59 -2.12 4.99
C SER A 74 -14.47 -1.16 3.79
N HIS A 75 -13.74 -1.54 2.74
CA HIS A 75 -13.65 -0.81 1.47
C HIS A 75 -15.02 -0.57 0.80
N ARG A 76 -16.02 -1.41 1.08
CA ARG A 76 -17.38 -1.30 0.53
C ARG A 76 -18.21 -0.22 1.23
N THR A 77 -17.82 0.19 2.44
CA THR A 77 -18.54 1.22 3.20
C THR A 77 -18.37 2.60 2.58
N ARG A 78 -17.32 2.80 1.78
CA ARG A 78 -16.91 4.09 1.22
C ARG A 78 -16.70 5.17 2.31
N ARG A 79 -16.35 4.75 3.52
CA ARG A 79 -16.06 5.60 4.67
C ARG A 79 -14.68 5.32 5.21
N LYS A 80 -14.15 6.26 5.98
CA LYS A 80 -12.93 6.14 6.78
C LYS A 80 -13.30 5.58 8.16
N PRO A 81 -12.35 4.92 8.84
CA PRO A 81 -12.59 4.46 10.21
C PRO A 81 -12.81 5.64 11.14
N VAL A 82 -13.71 5.47 12.12
CA VAL A 82 -13.99 6.51 13.12
C VAL A 82 -12.85 6.55 14.14
N TRP A 83 -12.20 7.71 14.28
CA TRP A 83 -11.16 7.89 15.28
C TRP A 83 -11.73 7.78 16.69
N GLY A 84 -11.10 6.99 17.57
CA GLY A 84 -11.61 6.73 18.92
C GLY A 84 -12.90 5.90 18.98
N GLY A 85 -13.33 5.32 17.85
CA GLY A 85 -14.47 4.41 17.79
C GLY A 85 -14.20 3.06 18.47
N GLN A 86 -15.22 2.18 18.49
CA GLN A 86 -15.05 0.82 18.99
C GLN A 86 -13.92 0.10 18.25
N ARG A 87 -13.25 -0.80 18.98
CA ARG A 87 -12.18 -1.63 18.42
C ARG A 87 -12.79 -2.53 17.34
N GLU A 88 -12.43 -2.28 16.09
CA GLU A 88 -12.86 -3.13 14.97
C GLU A 88 -12.22 -4.52 15.07
N ASP A 89 -13.02 -5.56 14.79
CA ASP A 89 -12.56 -6.94 14.69
C ASP A 89 -11.75 -7.15 13.40
N GLY A 90 -10.47 -6.81 13.50
CA GLY A 90 -9.51 -6.94 12.41
C GLY A 90 -9.07 -8.39 12.16
N LYS A 91 -8.94 -8.78 10.89
CA LYS A 91 -8.22 -9.98 10.48
C LYS A 91 -6.74 -9.67 10.29
N ILE A 92 -5.88 -10.49 10.88
CA ILE A 92 -4.42 -10.38 10.73
C ILE A 92 -3.99 -11.07 9.44
N LEU A 93 -3.20 -10.38 8.61
CA LEU A 93 -2.60 -10.94 7.40
C LEU A 93 -1.30 -11.64 7.77
N THR A 94 -1.30 -12.98 7.75
CA THR A 94 -0.15 -13.81 8.08
C THR A 94 0.45 -14.46 6.84
N GLY A 95 1.75 -14.73 6.85
CA GLY A 95 2.46 -15.39 5.74
C GLY A 95 3.94 -15.58 6.04
N SER A 96 4.60 -16.45 5.27
CA SER A 96 6.06 -16.63 5.36
C SER A 96 6.80 -15.45 4.73
N ALA A 97 8.08 -15.26 5.10
CA ALA A 97 8.97 -14.36 4.36
C ALA A 97 8.94 -14.70 2.85
N GLY A 98 8.98 -13.67 2.01
CA GLY A 98 8.80 -13.75 0.57
C GLY A 98 7.33 -13.72 0.09
N SER A 99 6.36 -13.86 0.99
CA SER A 99 4.94 -13.70 0.64
C SER A 99 4.56 -12.24 0.39
N VAL A 100 3.42 -12.02 -0.26
CA VAL A 100 2.88 -10.67 -0.51
C VAL A 100 1.45 -10.59 0.02
N ALA A 101 1.20 -9.62 0.89
CA ALA A 101 -0.15 -9.21 1.26
C ALA A 101 -0.60 -8.06 0.35
N ILE A 102 -1.82 -8.14 -0.18
CA ILE A 102 -2.37 -7.16 -1.12
C ILE A 102 -3.77 -6.76 -0.65
N TRP A 103 -4.05 -5.46 -0.60
CA TRP A 103 -5.38 -4.93 -0.29
C TRP A 103 -5.66 -3.64 -1.05
N LEU A 104 -6.94 -3.37 -1.30
CA LEU A 104 -7.37 -2.06 -1.81
C LEU A 104 -7.13 -1.02 -0.72
N SER A 105 -6.57 0.12 -1.09
CA SER A 105 -6.13 1.15 -0.14
C SER A 105 -7.25 1.85 0.64
N ASN A 106 -8.51 1.70 0.20
CA ASN A 106 -9.70 2.11 0.96
C ASN A 106 -10.18 1.04 1.98
N THR A 107 -9.50 -0.10 2.07
CA THR A 107 -9.71 -1.09 3.14
C THR A 107 -9.12 -0.54 4.42
N TRP A 108 -9.91 -0.50 5.50
CA TRP A 108 -9.41 -0.11 6.81
C TRP A 108 -8.34 -1.09 7.25
N HIS A 109 -7.17 -0.56 7.56
CA HIS A 109 -6.02 -1.36 7.94
C HIS A 109 -5.15 -0.63 8.95
N ARG A 110 -4.25 -1.38 9.59
CA ARG A 110 -3.23 -0.87 10.50
C ARG A 110 -2.09 -1.86 10.66
N SER A 111 -0.96 -1.42 11.21
CA SER A 111 -0.01 -2.36 11.81
C SER A 111 -0.59 -2.95 13.11
N GLY A 112 -0.32 -4.23 13.36
CA GLY A 112 -0.62 -4.85 14.64
C GLY A 112 0.41 -4.48 15.72
N PRO A 113 0.15 -4.85 16.99
CA PRO A 113 1.15 -4.81 18.04
C PRO A 113 2.23 -5.86 17.81
N ASN A 114 3.46 -5.56 18.22
CA ASN A 114 4.58 -6.51 18.14
C ASN A 114 5.02 -6.87 19.56
N ALA A 115 4.68 -8.08 20.00
CA ALA A 115 5.04 -8.59 21.32
C ALA A 115 6.37 -9.37 21.32
N THR A 116 7.06 -9.45 20.18
CA THR A 116 8.30 -10.21 20.03
C THR A 116 9.53 -9.34 20.29
N ASP A 117 10.68 -9.99 20.48
CA ASP A 117 11.97 -9.33 20.69
C ASP A 117 12.64 -8.87 19.38
N ASN A 118 12.02 -9.12 18.22
CA ASN A 118 12.58 -8.80 16.91
C ASN A 118 11.69 -7.81 16.14
N PRO A 119 12.29 -6.94 15.31
CA PRO A 119 11.51 -6.11 14.40
C PRO A 119 10.87 -6.96 13.29
N ARG A 120 9.75 -6.47 12.75
CA ARG A 120 9.05 -7.07 11.60
C ARG A 120 9.10 -6.15 10.40
N ARG A 121 9.83 -6.57 9.35
CA ARG A 121 10.15 -5.75 8.18
C ARG A 121 9.32 -6.12 6.97
N ALA A 122 9.01 -5.13 6.15
CA ALA A 122 8.36 -5.31 4.86
C ALA A 122 8.77 -4.21 3.87
N ILE A 123 8.64 -4.51 2.57
CA ILE A 123 8.65 -3.48 1.52
C ILE A 123 7.20 -3.23 1.10
N LEU A 124 6.77 -1.98 1.19
CA LEU A 124 5.47 -1.53 0.71
C LEU A 124 5.65 -1.01 -0.71
N CYS A 125 4.94 -1.60 -1.67
CA CYS A 125 4.86 -1.09 -3.03
C CYS A 125 3.43 -0.60 -3.26
N TYR A 126 3.27 0.71 -3.38
CA TYR A 126 2.00 1.37 -3.52
C TYR A 126 1.77 1.71 -4.99
N TYR A 127 0.70 1.18 -5.58
CA TYR A 127 0.35 1.45 -6.98
C TYR A 127 -0.88 2.34 -7.06
N SER A 128 -0.91 3.18 -8.09
CA SER A 128 -2.03 4.08 -8.35
C SER A 128 -2.37 4.11 -9.84
N ARG A 129 -3.57 4.58 -10.16
CA ARG A 129 -3.92 4.93 -11.54
C ARG A 129 -2.98 6.04 -12.06
N SER A 130 -2.61 6.00 -13.34
CA SER A 130 -1.64 6.93 -13.97
C SER A 130 -1.87 8.41 -13.70
N TRP A 131 -3.14 8.81 -13.59
CA TRP A 131 -3.57 10.19 -13.43
C TRP A 131 -3.56 10.67 -11.97
N ILE A 132 -3.20 9.81 -11.00
CA ILE A 132 -2.98 10.18 -9.61
C ILE A 132 -1.51 10.52 -9.44
N LYS A 133 -1.22 11.70 -8.88
CA LYS A 133 0.15 12.15 -8.63
C LYS A 133 0.88 11.17 -7.66
N PRO A 134 2.02 10.58 -8.06
CA PRO A 134 2.87 9.78 -7.18
C PRO A 134 3.39 10.56 -5.96
N PHE A 135 3.69 9.85 -4.87
CA PHE A 135 4.38 10.45 -3.71
C PHE A 135 5.88 10.60 -3.97
N THR A 136 6.45 9.65 -4.71
CA THR A 136 7.88 9.61 -4.98
C THR A 136 8.15 9.95 -6.45
N ASP A 137 9.02 10.93 -6.67
CA ASP A 137 9.54 11.26 -8.00
C ASP A 137 10.79 10.43 -8.31
N TYR A 138 10.59 9.29 -8.95
CA TYR A 138 11.68 8.42 -9.39
C TYR A 138 12.45 8.96 -10.59
N THR A 139 11.91 9.95 -11.32
CA THR A 139 12.58 10.51 -12.50
C THR A 139 13.80 11.36 -12.12
N SER A 140 13.93 11.70 -10.84
CA SER A 140 15.08 12.38 -10.25
C SER A 140 16.32 11.48 -10.07
N LEU A 141 16.21 10.16 -10.27
CA LEU A 141 17.37 9.26 -10.22
C LEU A 141 18.36 9.55 -11.35
N ALA A 142 19.64 9.27 -11.09
CA ALA A 142 20.72 9.46 -12.06
C ALA A 142 20.41 8.76 -13.40
N PRO A 143 20.60 9.42 -14.56
CA PRO A 143 20.25 8.86 -15.86
C PRO A 143 20.88 7.48 -16.15
N GLU A 144 22.08 7.23 -15.64
CA GLU A 144 22.80 5.97 -15.78
C GLU A 144 22.06 4.82 -15.09
N ILE A 145 21.43 5.09 -13.94
CA ILE A 145 20.59 4.13 -13.23
C ILE A 145 19.31 3.87 -14.03
N ALA A 146 18.65 4.94 -14.48
CA ALA A 146 17.39 4.84 -15.24
C ALA A 146 17.53 4.02 -16.53
N GLN A 147 18.69 4.08 -17.18
CA GLN A 147 19.00 3.32 -18.40
C GLN A 147 19.11 1.80 -18.15
N THR A 148 19.37 1.36 -16.92
CA THR A 148 19.43 -0.07 -16.56
C THR A 148 18.06 -0.70 -16.39
N PHE A 149 17.00 0.10 -16.25
CA PHE A 149 15.65 -0.38 -16.00
C PHE A 149 15.01 -0.97 -17.26
N SER A 150 14.22 -2.03 -17.07
CA SER A 150 13.39 -2.57 -18.15
C SER A 150 12.37 -1.52 -18.64
N PRO A 151 11.86 -1.63 -19.88
CA PRO A 151 10.81 -0.74 -20.37
C PRO A 151 9.59 -0.68 -19.43
N GLU A 152 9.19 -1.82 -18.86
CA GLU A 152 8.08 -1.91 -17.92
C GLU A 152 8.37 -1.18 -16.60
N LEU A 153 9.57 -1.33 -16.04
CA LEU A 153 9.93 -0.64 -14.81
C LEU A 153 10.05 0.87 -15.05
N ARG A 154 10.66 1.31 -16.15
CA ARG A 154 10.71 2.74 -16.52
C ARG A 154 9.32 3.35 -16.61
N TYR A 155 8.37 2.64 -17.22
CA TYR A 155 6.98 3.07 -17.28
C TYR A 155 6.37 3.22 -15.87
N LEU A 156 6.49 2.18 -15.04
CA LEU A 156 5.97 2.18 -13.68
C LEU A 156 6.54 3.31 -12.82
N LEU A 157 7.82 3.66 -13.02
CA LEU A 157 8.52 4.74 -12.32
C LEU A 157 8.28 6.13 -12.93
N GLY A 158 7.43 6.26 -13.94
CA GLY A 158 7.04 7.55 -14.50
C GLY A 158 7.95 8.09 -15.61
N TYR A 159 9.01 7.38 -16.01
CA TYR A 159 9.89 7.79 -17.12
C TYR A 159 9.21 7.80 -18.49
N SER A 160 8.02 7.19 -18.58
CA SER A 160 7.20 7.16 -19.80
C SER A 160 5.78 7.68 -19.55
N ALA A 161 5.55 8.32 -18.40
CA ALA A 161 4.28 8.95 -18.05
C ALA A 161 4.13 10.29 -18.79
N ASN A 162 3.95 10.20 -20.11
CA ASN A 162 3.49 11.34 -20.89
C ASN A 162 2.10 11.75 -20.39
N PRO A 163 1.78 13.06 -20.35
CA PRO A 163 0.42 13.50 -20.08
C PRO A 163 -0.54 12.76 -21.03
N PRO A 164 -1.71 12.31 -20.56
CA PRO A 164 -2.68 11.67 -21.43
C PRO A 164 -2.99 12.62 -22.60
N ILE A 165 -2.83 12.14 -23.83
CA ILE A 165 -3.23 12.89 -25.01
C ILE A 165 -4.73 13.11 -24.87
N ARG A 166 -5.16 14.36 -24.71
CA ARG A 166 -6.57 14.71 -24.82
C ARG A 166 -6.98 14.40 -26.26
N GLY A 167 -7.87 13.42 -26.42
CA GLY A 167 -8.66 13.30 -27.65
C GLY A 167 -9.50 14.55 -27.88
#